data_AF-A0A1B6JAP3-F1
#
_entry.id   AF-A0A1B6JAP3-F1
#
_cell.length_a   1.000
_cell.length_b   1.000
_cell.length_c   1.000
_cell.angle_alpha   90.00
_cell.angle_beta   90.00
_cell.angle_gamma   90.00
#
_symmetry.space_group_name_H-M   'P 1'
#
loop_
_entity.id
_entity.type
_entity.pdbx_description
1 polymer ?
#
loop_
_entity_poly.entity_id
_entity_poly.type
_entity_poly.pdbx_seq_one_letter_code
_entity_poly.pdbx_strand_id
1 'polypeptide(L)'
;MAALHQVAPQYVGLVLNAKLYLQQASNNVVTLQLHNAQYANVHANLSQGWSTPIPESQRHYQPIPMSNKPFQLVYKNGVISRMVVSKGVPTWELNILKSIASQFQVDTQEENLQKSR
;
A
#
# COMPACT_ATOMS: atom_id res chain seq x y z
N MET A 1 -10.89 0.95 6.05
CA MET A 1 -11.66 1.41 7.23
C MET A 1 -13.14 1.25 6.90
N ALA A 2 -13.96 0.88 7.88
CA ALA A 2 -15.40 0.77 7.77
C ALA A 2 -16.06 1.54 8.92
N ALA A 3 -17.23 2.14 8.68
CA ALA A 3 -18.00 2.86 9.68
C ALA A 3 -19.48 2.88 9.33
N LEU A 4 -20.34 2.96 10.35
CA LEU A 4 -21.75 3.28 10.21
C LEU A 4 -21.95 4.77 10.55
N HIS A 5 -21.38 5.64 9.70
CA HIS A 5 -21.19 7.06 10.03
C HIS A 5 -22.49 7.84 10.30
N GLN A 6 -23.64 7.31 9.86
CA GLN A 6 -24.96 7.92 10.07
C GLN A 6 -25.49 7.70 11.49
N VAL A 7 -24.92 6.75 12.25
CA VAL A 7 -25.33 6.41 13.62
C VAL A 7 -24.32 6.93 14.63
N ALA A 8 -23.03 6.75 14.37
CA ALA A 8 -21.96 7.28 15.21
C ALA A 8 -20.65 7.40 14.41
N PRO A 9 -19.74 8.32 14.76
CA PRO A 9 -18.43 8.44 14.13
C PRO A 9 -17.43 7.37 14.63
N GLN A 10 -17.88 6.12 14.74
CA GLN A 10 -17.04 4.99 15.15
C GLN A 10 -16.50 4.28 13.90
N TYR A 11 -15.18 4.14 13.84
CA TYR A 11 -14.49 3.53 12.72
C TYR A 11 -13.71 2.31 13.17
N VAL A 12 -13.76 1.27 12.33
CA VAL A 12 -12.98 0.05 12.50
C VAL A 12 -12.13 -0.23 11.27
N GLY A 13 -10.97 -0.86 11.45
CA GLY A 13 -10.13 -1.27 10.33
C GLY A 13 -8.71 -1.60 10.72
N LEU A 14 -7.80 -1.46 9.75
CA LEU A 14 -6.40 -1.79 9.87
C LEU A 14 -5.55 -0.61 9.39
N VAL A 15 -4.48 -0.33 10.13
CA VAL A 15 -3.39 0.55 9.69
C VAL A 15 -2.16 -0.31 9.47
N LEU A 16 -1.59 -0.24 8.28
CA LEU A 16 -0.31 -0.85 7.95
C LEU A 16 0.81 0.17 8.11
N ASN A 17 1.94 -0.24 8.65
CA ASN A 17 3.16 0.55 8.73
C ASN A 17 4.34 -0.34 8.32
N ALA A 18 5.26 0.21 7.53
CA ALA A 18 6.45 -0.49 7.08
C ALA A 18 7.50 0.51 6.60
N LYS A 19 8.75 0.05 6.45
CA LYS A 19 9.81 0.78 5.74
C LYS A 19 9.92 0.23 4.33
N LEU A 20 9.86 1.12 3.34
CA LEU A 20 10.02 0.78 1.93
C LEU A 20 11.37 1.30 1.45
N TYR A 21 12.24 0.40 1.03
CA TYR A 21 13.51 0.73 0.38
C TYR A 21 13.32 0.65 -1.12
N LEU A 22 13.86 1.64 -1.83
CA LEU A 22 13.71 1.78 -3.27
C LEU A 22 15.09 1.99 -3.89
N GLN A 23 15.38 1.21 -4.93
CA GLN A 23 16.61 1.33 -5.71
C GLN A 23 16.26 1.30 -7.20
N GLN A 24 16.71 2.31 -7.94
CA GLN A 24 16.62 2.30 -9.39
C GLN A 24 17.66 1.30 -9.93
N ALA A 25 17.17 0.23 -10.58
CA ALA A 25 18.03 -0.78 -11.20
C ALA A 25 18.38 -0.40 -12.65
N SER A 26 17.47 0.28 -13.34
CA SER A 26 17.68 0.89 -14.66
C SER A 26 16.64 1.97 -14.93
N ASN A 27 16.69 2.62 -16.10
CA ASN A 27 15.74 3.68 -16.48
C ASN A 27 14.27 3.28 -16.31
N ASN A 28 13.94 2.01 -16.54
CA ASN A 28 12.57 1.50 -16.52
C ASN A 28 12.34 0.42 -15.47
N VAL A 29 13.29 0.18 -14.56
CA VAL A 29 13.15 -0.85 -13.53
C VAL A 29 13.52 -0.30 -12.17
N VAL A 30 12.59 -0.41 -11.25
CA VAL A 30 12.78 -0.06 -9.85
C VAL A 30 12.64 -1.32 -9.01
N THR A 31 13.63 -1.57 -8.15
CA THR A 31 13.58 -2.64 -7.15
C THR A 31 13.12 -2.05 -5.82
N LEU A 32 12.14 -2.69 -5.21
CA LEU A 32 11.57 -2.30 -3.93
C LEU A 32 11.71 -3.44 -2.93
N GLN A 33 11.90 -3.09 -1.67
CA GLN A 33 11.92 -4.07 -0.59
C GLN A 33 11.23 -3.50 0.65
N LEU A 34 10.30 -4.28 1.19
CA LEU A 34 9.58 -3.94 2.41
C LEU A 34 10.29 -4.52 3.62
N HIS A 35 10.41 -3.74 4.68
CA HIS A 35 11.03 -4.13 5.94
C HIS A 35 10.16 -3.70 7.12
N ASN A 36 10.22 -4.47 8.22
CA ASN A 36 9.52 -4.17 9.48
C ASN A 36 8.02 -3.88 9.27
N ALA A 37 7.37 -4.67 8.41
CA ALA A 37 5.95 -4.54 8.18
C ALA A 37 5.17 -4.93 9.44
N GLN A 38 4.26 -4.06 9.85
CA GLN A 38 3.46 -4.19 11.05
C GLN A 38 2.05 -3.64 10.80
N TYR A 39 1.07 -4.16 11.52
CA TYR A 39 -0.31 -3.68 11.47
C TYR A 39 -0.82 -3.34 12.85
N ALA A 40 -1.76 -2.40 12.93
CA ALA A 40 -2.53 -2.14 14.13
C ALA A 40 -4.02 -2.18 13.79
N ASN A 41 -4.81 -2.80 14.65
CA ASN A 41 -6.26 -2.71 14.58
C ASN A 41 -6.69 -1.30 14.97
N VAL A 42 -7.63 -0.74 14.22
CA VAL A 42 -8.28 0.52 14.55
C VAL A 42 -9.66 0.21 15.09
N HIS A 43 -9.94 0.77 16.25
CA HIS A 43 -11.27 0.84 16.82
C HIS A 43 -11.39 2.19 17.54
N ALA A 44 -11.68 3.24 16.77
CA ALA A 44 -11.60 4.61 17.25
C ALA A 44 -12.83 5.43 16.88
N ASN A 45 -13.20 6.34 17.78
CA ASN A 45 -14.12 7.41 17.46
C ASN A 45 -13.33 8.47 16.66
N LEU A 46 -13.66 8.61 15.38
CA LEU A 46 -13.07 9.60 14.49
C LEU A 46 -14.15 10.63 14.14
N SER A 47 -14.61 11.37 15.15
CA SER A 47 -15.62 12.43 15.02
C SER A 47 -15.22 13.55 14.05
N GLN A 48 -13.92 13.68 13.76
CA GLN A 48 -13.39 14.61 12.76
C GLN A 48 -13.17 13.96 11.37
N GLY A 49 -13.69 12.74 11.17
CA GLY A 49 -13.65 12.01 9.90
C GLY A 49 -12.44 11.06 9.76
N TRP A 50 -12.41 10.29 8.67
CA TRP A 50 -11.43 9.21 8.45
C TRP A 50 -9.98 9.68 8.30
N SER A 51 -9.77 10.96 7.95
CA SER A 51 -8.44 11.58 7.84
C SER A 51 -7.85 11.97 9.19
N THR A 52 -8.62 11.85 10.28
CA THR A 52 -8.15 12.14 11.63
C THR A 52 -6.99 11.21 12.00
N PRO A 53 -5.83 11.73 12.42
CA PRO A 53 -4.72 10.91 12.87
C PRO A 53 -5.15 10.03 14.04
N ILE A 54 -4.92 8.72 13.92
CA ILE A 54 -5.16 7.80 15.03
C ILE A 54 -3.99 7.96 16.03
N PRO A 55 -4.26 8.29 17.31
CA PRO A 55 -3.22 8.49 18.31
C PRO A 55 -2.25 7.29 18.35
N GLU A 56 -0.95 7.55 18.44
CA GLU A 56 0.05 6.47 18.51
C GLU A 56 -0.17 5.53 19.69
N SER A 57 -0.65 6.07 20.81
CA SER A 57 -1.02 5.28 22.00
C SER A 57 -2.11 4.25 21.76
N GLN A 58 -2.92 4.41 20.70
CA GLN A 58 -3.98 3.48 20.30
C GLN A 58 -3.53 2.52 19.19
N ARG A 59 -2.29 2.66 18.69
CA ARG A 59 -1.73 1.83 17.62
C ARG A 59 -0.83 0.76 18.21
N HIS A 60 -1.45 -0.30 18.72
CA HIS A 60 -0.74 -1.51 19.15
C HIS A 60 -0.29 -2.31 17.94
N TYR A 61 0.90 -1.99 17.45
CA TYR A 61 1.45 -2.65 16.28
C TYR A 61 1.86 -4.09 16.54
N GLN A 62 1.46 -4.97 15.62
CA GLN A 62 1.83 -6.37 15.58
C GLN A 62 2.59 -6.64 14.27
N PRO A 63 3.68 -7.42 14.30
CA PRO A 63 4.45 -7.71 13.10
C PRO A 63 3.62 -8.51 12.10
N ILE A 64 3.79 -8.19 10.81
CA ILE A 64 3.27 -8.99 9.70
C ILE A 64 4.42 -9.89 9.24
N PRO A 65 4.24 -11.22 9.17
CA PRO A 65 5.29 -12.14 8.75
C PRO A 65 5.48 -12.13 7.23
N MET A 66 5.94 -11.01 6.69
CA MET A 66 6.28 -10.86 5.27
C MET A 66 7.54 -11.64 4.94
N SER A 67 7.67 -12.09 3.69
CA SER A 67 8.88 -12.76 3.21
C SER A 67 10.11 -11.84 3.16
N ASN A 68 9.90 -10.52 3.21
CA ASN A 68 10.91 -9.45 3.05
C ASN A 68 11.73 -9.58 1.75
N LYS A 69 11.24 -10.35 0.77
CA LYS A 69 11.90 -10.51 -0.53
C LYS A 69 11.72 -9.24 -1.37
N PRO A 70 12.76 -8.81 -2.09
CA PRO A 70 12.61 -7.69 -3.02
C PRO A 70 11.65 -8.06 -4.16
N PHE A 71 11.00 -7.05 -4.70
CA PHE A 71 10.16 -7.13 -5.90
C PHE A 71 10.50 -5.98 -6.84
N GLN A 72 10.15 -6.11 -8.12
CA GLN A 72 10.47 -5.08 -9.11
C GLN A 72 9.23 -4.55 -9.78
N LEU A 73 9.22 -3.25 -10.06
CA LEU A 73 8.29 -2.59 -10.95
C LEU A 73 9.01 -2.28 -12.25
N VAL A 74 8.41 -2.74 -13.36
CA VAL A 74 8.92 -2.47 -14.70
C VAL A 74 7.98 -1.48 -15.36
N TYR A 75 8.53 -0.35 -15.76
CA TYR A 75 7.81 0.75 -16.38
C TYR A 75 7.88 0.64 -17.90
N LYS A 76 6.79 1.04 -18.55
CA LYS A 76 6.75 1.34 -19.98
C LYS A 76 6.06 2.70 -20.09
N ASN A 77 6.77 3.68 -20.66
CA ASN A 77 6.24 5.03 -20.88
C ASN A 77 5.67 5.68 -19.60
N GLY A 78 6.35 5.49 -18.46
CA GLY A 78 5.92 6.02 -17.16
C GLY A 78 4.85 5.20 -16.43
N VAL A 79 4.23 4.22 -17.08
CA VAL A 79 3.18 3.35 -16.52
C VAL A 79 3.79 2.03 -16.05
N ILE A 80 3.34 1.49 -14.91
CA ILE A 80 3.77 0.16 -14.47
C ILE A 80 3.20 -0.89 -15.42
N SER A 81 4.07 -1.53 -16.20
CA SER A 81 3.70 -2.57 -17.16
C SER A 81 3.62 -3.97 -16.53
N ARG A 82 4.49 -4.24 -15.54
CA ARG A 82 4.50 -5.51 -14.80
C ARG A 82 5.19 -5.35 -13.45
N MET A 83 4.80 -6.23 -12.53
CA MET A 83 5.48 -6.43 -11.25
C MET A 83 6.13 -7.82 -11.25
N VAL A 84 7.42 -7.89 -10.92
CA VAL A 84 8.17 -9.13 -10.79
C VAL A 84 8.35 -9.45 -9.31
N VAL A 85 7.83 -10.60 -8.90
CA VAL A 85 7.88 -11.10 -7.51
C VAL A 85 8.44 -12.51 -7.47
N SER A 86 8.98 -12.90 -6.31
CA SER A 86 9.41 -14.28 -6.08
C SER A 86 8.22 -15.25 -6.11
N LYS A 87 8.35 -16.39 -6.81
CA LYS A 87 7.29 -17.40 -6.97
C LYS A 87 6.70 -17.92 -5.65
N GLY A 88 7.49 -17.92 -4.58
CA GLY A 88 7.06 -18.37 -3.26
C GLY A 88 6.31 -17.34 -2.41
N VAL A 89 6.03 -16.15 -2.94
CA VAL A 89 5.25 -15.12 -2.22
C VAL A 89 3.78 -15.55 -2.18
N PRO A 90 3.15 -15.66 -1.00
CA PRO A 90 1.75 -16.03 -0.89
C PRO A 90 0.84 -14.91 -1.41
N THR A 91 -0.38 -15.26 -1.85
CA THR A 91 -1.32 -14.31 -2.48
C THR A 91 -1.66 -13.10 -1.59
N TRP A 92 -1.80 -13.29 -0.28
CA TRP A 92 -2.10 -12.18 0.63
C TRP A 92 -0.96 -11.15 0.67
N GLU A 93 0.30 -11.60 0.70
CA GLU A 93 1.49 -10.75 0.68
C GLU A 93 1.58 -10.04 -0.67
N LEU A 94 1.36 -10.78 -1.76
CA LEU A 94 1.31 -10.22 -3.11
C LEU A 94 0.29 -9.08 -3.22
N ASN A 95 -0.87 -9.19 -2.59
CA ASN A 95 -1.90 -8.15 -2.62
C ASN A 95 -1.46 -6.89 -1.85
N ILE A 96 -0.75 -7.04 -0.73
CA ILE A 96 -0.13 -5.91 -0.03
C ILE A 96 0.90 -5.23 -0.94
N LEU A 97 1.79 -6.01 -1.57
CA LEU A 97 2.80 -5.46 -2.51
C LEU A 97 2.13 -4.73 -3.69
N LYS A 98 1.04 -5.25 -4.24
CA LYS A 98 0.25 -4.57 -5.28
C LYS A 98 -0.36 -3.26 -4.81
N SER A 99 -0.88 -3.21 -3.58
CA SER A 99 -1.45 -1.98 -3.01
C SER A 99 -0.41 -0.88 -2.81
N ILE A 100 0.84 -1.28 -2.53
CA ILE A 100 1.99 -0.36 -2.47
C ILE A 100 2.38 0.06 -3.89
N ALA A 101 2.52 -0.89 -4.81
CA ALA A 101 2.88 -0.63 -6.21
C ALA A 101 1.91 0.34 -6.89
N SER A 102 0.61 0.28 -6.59
CA SER A 102 -0.38 1.19 -7.17
C SER A 102 -0.16 2.65 -6.78
N GLN A 103 0.53 2.94 -5.67
CA GLN A 103 0.89 4.32 -5.30
C GLN A 103 2.00 4.90 -6.19
N PHE A 104 2.73 4.05 -6.91
CA PHE A 104 3.78 4.45 -7.87
C PHE A 104 3.27 4.49 -9.31
N GLN A 105 1.97 4.27 -9.52
CA GLN A 105 1.33 4.42 -10.82
C GLN A 105 1.05 5.90 -11.06
N VAL A 106 1.94 6.57 -11.80
CA VAL A 106 1.78 7.97 -12.19
C VAL A 106 1.85 8.06 -13.70
N ASP A 107 0.70 8.25 -14.34
CA ASP A 107 0.61 8.44 -15.78
C ASP A 107 0.78 9.93 -16.12
N THR A 108 2.02 10.35 -16.34
CA THR A 108 2.34 11.73 -16.72
C THR A 108 2.24 11.97 -18.23
N GLN A 109 1.98 10.92 -19.03
CA GLN A 109 2.02 10.97 -20.49
C GLN A 109 0.68 10.62 -21.15
N GLU A 110 -0.42 10.61 -20.38
CA GLU A 110 -1.77 10.41 -20.90
C GLU A 110 -1.97 9.04 -21.60
N GLU A 111 -1.14 8.03 -21.28
CA GLU A 111 -1.24 6.71 -21.93
C GLU A 111 -2.58 6.00 -21.64
N ASN A 112 -3.18 6.27 -20.47
CA ASN A 112 -4.46 5.72 -20.05
C ASN A 112 -5.59 6.75 -20.10
N LEU A 113 -5.56 7.69 -21.06
CA LEU A 113 -6.72 8.55 -21.32
C LEU A 113 -7.96 7.67 -21.54
N GLN A 114 -8.90 7.71 -20.59
CA GLN A 114 -10.24 7.21 -20.82
C GLN A 114 -10.86 8.11 -21.88
N LYS A 115 -11.04 7.59 -23.10
CA LYS A 115 -11.83 8.28 -24.11
C LYS A 115 -13.24 8.41 -23.57
N SER A 116 -13.70 9.65 -23.38
CA SER A 116 -15.10 9.93 -23.07
C SER A 116 -15.99 9.25 -24.11
N ARG A 117 -17.00 8.51 -23.62
CA ARG A 117 -18.09 7.96 -24.44
C ARG A 117 -19.08 9.05 -24.80
#